data_AF-A0A3B4AR86-F1
#
_entry.id   AF-A0A3B4AR86-F1
#
_cell.length_a   1.000
_cell.length_b   1.000
_cell.length_c   1.000
_cell.angle_alpha   90.00
_cell.angle_beta   90.00
_cell.angle_gamma   90.00
#
_symmetry.space_group_name_H-M   'P 1'
#
loop_
_entity.id
_entity.type
_entity.pdbx_description
1 polymer ?
#
loop_
_entity_poly.entity_id
_entity_poly.type
_entity_poly.pdbx_seq_one_letter_code
_entity_poly.pdbx_strand_id
1 'polypeptide(L)'
;LSPWKQGGAHDLIIDTKKSPVHRQHETSRKEAEDKSRLPAIEAAYTCILRELGEDVDRDGLLRTPLRAAKAMQFLTKGYHETIYGESLGWEQE
;
A
#
# COMPACT_ATOMS: atom_id res chain seq x y z
N LEU A 1 17.61 35.88 36.94
CA LEU A 1 17.30 35.09 35.74
C LEU A 1 17.34 33.63 36.14
N SER A 2 16.18 33.06 36.47
CA SER A 2 16.07 31.65 36.90
C SER A 2 15.72 30.80 35.68
N PRO A 3 16.61 29.90 35.21
CA PRO A 3 16.27 28.95 34.16
C PRO A 3 15.54 27.76 34.79
N TRP A 4 14.26 27.64 34.53
CA TRP A 4 13.47 26.48 34.91
C TRP A 4 13.94 25.28 34.10
N LYS A 5 14.73 24.42 34.73
CA LYS A 5 15.13 23.10 34.22
C LYS A 5 14.24 22.04 34.87
N GLN A 6 13.90 21.03 34.06
CA GLN A 6 13.31 19.71 34.39
C GLN A 6 11.79 19.60 34.40
N GLY A 7 11.23 19.25 33.24
CA GLY A 7 10.13 18.29 33.14
C GLY A 7 10.71 16.98 32.61
N GLY A 8 10.65 15.91 33.40
CA GLY A 8 10.87 14.54 32.94
C GLY A 8 9.57 13.97 32.39
N ALA A 9 9.67 13.23 31.29
CA ALA A 9 8.67 12.25 30.89
C ALA A 9 9.43 11.02 30.41
N HIS A 10 9.21 9.93 31.13
CA HIS A 10 9.74 8.61 30.89
C HIS A 10 8.81 7.96 29.88
N ASP A 11 9.11 8.03 28.60
CA ASP A 11 8.37 7.23 27.63
C ASP A 11 9.26 6.09 27.13
N LEU A 12 8.88 4.89 27.60
CA LEU A 12 9.23 3.61 27.01
C LEU A 12 8.90 3.67 25.51
N ILE A 13 9.92 3.85 24.66
CA ILE A 13 9.76 3.66 23.23
C ILE A 13 10.47 2.36 22.85
N ILE A 14 9.61 1.35 22.73
CA ILE A 14 9.75 0.04 22.12
C ILE A 14 10.84 0.03 21.04
N ASP A 15 11.95 -0.62 21.33
CA ASP A 15 13.08 -0.81 20.42
C ASP A 15 12.72 -1.91 19.40
N THR A 16 11.88 -1.58 18.41
CA THR A 16 11.58 -2.50 17.30
C THR A 16 12.71 -2.44 16.27
N LYS A 17 13.80 -3.15 16.55
CA LYS A 17 14.81 -3.52 15.55
C LYS A 17 14.14 -4.37 14.46
N LYS A 18 13.61 -3.75 13.40
CA LYS A 18 12.94 -4.46 12.30
C LYS A 18 13.98 -5.16 11.43
N SER A 19 14.22 -6.43 11.76
CA SER A 19 15.14 -7.39 11.11
C SER A 19 14.78 -7.66 9.63
N PRO A 20 15.73 -8.04 8.74
CA PRO A 20 15.50 -8.27 7.30
C PRO A 20 14.40 -9.31 6.99
N VAL A 21 14.11 -10.19 7.95
CA VAL A 21 12.99 -11.15 7.95
C VAL A 21 11.62 -10.46 7.77
N HIS A 22 11.47 -9.24 8.27
CA HIS A 22 10.18 -8.54 8.27
C HIS A 22 9.74 -8.06 6.89
N ARG A 23 10.67 -7.90 5.94
CA ARG A 23 10.41 -7.42 4.57
C ARG A 23 9.72 -8.49 3.71
N GLN A 24 10.05 -9.76 3.87
CA GLN A 24 9.48 -10.86 3.07
C GLN A 24 8.04 -11.22 3.50
N HIS A 25 7.74 -11.11 4.79
CA HIS A 25 6.39 -11.41 5.31
C HIS A 25 5.36 -10.33 4.90
N GLU A 26 5.81 -9.09 4.75
CA GLU A 26 4.97 -7.94 4.39
C GLU A 26 4.60 -7.95 2.90
N THR A 27 5.52 -8.34 2.01
CA THR A 27 5.23 -8.50 0.57
C THR A 27 4.27 -9.65 0.30
N SER A 28 4.41 -10.78 0.98
CA SER A 28 3.53 -11.94 0.80
C SER A 28 2.09 -11.66 1.25
N ARG A 29 1.90 -10.97 2.39
CA ARG A 29 0.57 -10.57 2.86
C ARG A 29 -0.09 -9.57 1.90
N LYS A 30 0.67 -8.60 1.39
CA LYS A 30 0.20 -7.60 0.42
C LYS A 30 -0.32 -8.27 -0.86
N GLU A 31 0.45 -9.20 -1.42
CA GLU A 31 0.03 -9.93 -2.61
C GLU A 31 -1.27 -10.73 -2.40
N ALA A 32 -1.46 -11.28 -1.20
CA ALA A 32 -2.70 -11.98 -0.85
C ALA A 32 -3.89 -11.03 -0.77
N GLU A 33 -3.72 -9.86 -0.16
CA GLU A 33 -4.77 -8.83 -0.10
C GLU A 33 -5.15 -8.30 -1.48
N ASP A 34 -4.16 -7.95 -2.32
CA ASP A 34 -4.40 -7.49 -3.69
C ASP A 34 -5.14 -8.56 -4.50
N LYS A 35 -4.75 -9.84 -4.36
CA LYS A 35 -5.48 -10.95 -4.99
C LYS A 35 -6.92 -11.06 -4.49
N SER A 36 -7.17 -10.86 -3.20
CA SER A 36 -8.52 -10.95 -2.63
C SER A 36 -9.45 -9.81 -3.09
N ARG A 37 -8.91 -8.61 -3.33
CA ARG A 37 -9.68 -7.43 -3.77
C ARG A 37 -9.90 -7.40 -5.28
N LEU A 38 -9.06 -8.08 -6.05
CA LEU A 38 -9.09 -8.06 -7.52
C LEU A 38 -10.48 -8.37 -8.11
N PRO A 39 -11.23 -9.40 -7.67
CA PRO A 39 -12.55 -9.71 -8.24
C PRO A 39 -13.58 -8.59 -8.02
N ALA A 40 -13.52 -7.90 -6.88
CA ALA A 40 -14.44 -6.81 -6.58
C ALA A 40 -14.16 -5.58 -7.47
N ILE A 41 -12.89 -5.26 -7.70
CA ILE A 41 -12.50 -4.15 -8.58
C ILE A 41 -12.83 -4.49 -10.04
N GLU A 42 -12.62 -5.74 -10.46
CA GLU A 42 -13.03 -6.23 -11.78
C GLU A 42 -14.55 -6.10 -11.99
N ALA A 43 -15.36 -6.52 -11.02
CA ALA A 43 -16.81 -6.35 -11.07
C ALA A 43 -17.22 -4.87 -11.16
N ALA A 44 -16.54 -3.98 -10.42
CA ALA A 44 -16.78 -2.54 -10.50
C ALA A 44 -16.50 -1.97 -11.90
N TYR A 45 -15.40 -2.38 -12.55
CA TYR A 45 -15.13 -1.98 -13.94
C TYR A 45 -16.15 -2.53 -14.94
N THR A 46 -16.68 -3.73 -14.69
CA THR A 46 -17.78 -4.29 -15.50
C THR A 46 -19.03 -3.41 -15.39
N CYS A 47 -19.38 -2.97 -14.18
CA CYS A 47 -20.47 -2.01 -13.98
C CYS A 47 -20.21 -0.69 -14.70
N ILE A 48 -19.02 -0.10 -14.55
CA ILE A 48 -18.67 1.16 -15.22
C ILE A 48 -18.86 1.07 -16.74
N LEU A 49 -18.40 -0.02 -17.37
CA LEU A 49 -18.58 -0.21 -18.82
C LEU A 49 -20.06 -0.28 -19.20
N ARG A 50 -20.89 -0.99 -18.43
CA ARG A 50 -22.34 -1.06 -18.67
C ARG A 50 -23.02 0.30 -18.53
N GLU A 51 -22.67 1.08 -17.51
CA GLU A 51 -23.21 2.44 -17.31
C GLU A 51 -22.80 3.40 -18.43
N LEU A 52 -21.68 3.15 -19.10
CA LEU A 52 -21.25 3.89 -20.30
C LEU A 52 -21.97 3.44 -21.58
N GLY A 53 -22.82 2.41 -21.52
CA GLY A 53 -23.51 1.84 -22.68
C GLY A 53 -22.65 0.91 -23.53
N GLU A 54 -21.52 0.42 -23.00
CA GLU A 54 -20.67 -0.54 -23.70
C GLU A 54 -21.21 -1.97 -23.59
N ASP A 55 -21.05 -2.74 -24.66
CA ASP A 55 -21.27 -4.19 -24.65
C ASP A 55 -20.05 -4.90 -24.07
N VAL A 56 -20.15 -5.34 -22.82
CA VAL A 56 -19.06 -6.03 -22.11
C VAL A 56 -18.73 -7.42 -22.67
N ASP A 57 -19.64 -8.01 -23.43
CA ASP A 57 -19.49 -9.35 -24.00
C ASP A 57 -18.78 -9.34 -25.38
N ARG A 58 -18.50 -8.14 -25.94
CA ARG A 58 -17.73 -8.02 -27.18
C ARG A 58 -16.27 -8.42 -26.98
N ASP A 59 -15.68 -9.08 -27.98
CA ASP A 59 -14.30 -9.61 -27.94
C ASP A 59 -13.26 -8.64 -27.37
N GLY A 60 -13.34 -7.36 -27.74
CA GLY A 60 -12.40 -6.32 -27.28
C GLY A 60 -12.50 -6.00 -25.78
N LEU A 61 -13.64 -6.28 -25.15
CA LEU A 61 -13.94 -5.93 -23.75
C LEU A 61 -13.96 -7.11 -22.78
N LEU A 62 -14.02 -8.36 -23.25
CA LEU A 62 -14.04 -9.55 -22.37
C LEU A 62 -12.95 -9.53 -21.27
N ARG A 63 -11.77 -9.01 -21.58
CA ARG A 63 -10.65 -8.90 -20.62
C ARG A 63 -10.42 -7.50 -20.07
N THR A 64 -11.20 -6.50 -20.49
CA THR A 64 -11.03 -5.11 -20.03
C THR A 64 -11.23 -4.95 -18.53
N PRO A 65 -12.29 -5.51 -17.92
CA PRO A 65 -12.49 -5.37 -16.48
C PRO A 65 -11.29 -5.84 -15.65
N LEU A 66 -10.77 -7.03 -15.94
CA LEU A 66 -9.58 -7.58 -15.28
C LEU A 66 -8.32 -6.74 -15.52
N ARG A 67 -8.10 -6.29 -16.76
CA ARG A 67 -6.95 -5.44 -17.11
C ARG A 67 -6.99 -4.12 -16.36
N ALA A 68 -8.15 -3.49 -16.33
CA ALA A 68 -8.37 -2.22 -15.65
C ALA A 68 -8.19 -2.36 -14.12
N ALA A 69 -8.71 -3.44 -13.53
CA ALA A 69 -8.51 -3.73 -12.11
C ALA A 69 -7.03 -3.88 -11.74
N LYS A 70 -6.26 -4.64 -12.53
CA LYS A 70 -4.81 -4.79 -12.34
C LYS A 70 -4.04 -3.50 -12.55
N ALA A 71 -4.42 -2.71 -13.56
CA ALA A 71 -3.82 -1.41 -13.81
C ALA A 71 -4.05 -0.47 -12.63
N MET A 72 -5.27 -0.45 -12.08
CA MET A 72 -5.60 0.36 -10.90
C MET A 72 -4.75 -0.05 -9.69
N GLN A 73 -4.65 -1.35 -9.38
CA GLN A 73 -3.77 -1.84 -8.31
C GLN A 73 -2.31 -1.40 -8.49
N PHE A 74 -1.79 -1.49 -9.72
CA PHE A 74 -0.43 -1.06 -10.01
C PHE A 74 -0.24 0.44 -9.81
N LEU A 75 -1.18 1.26 -10.30
CA LEU A 75 -1.11 2.72 -10.17
C LEU A 75 -1.22 3.17 -8.72
N THR A 76 -1.95 2.44 -7.88
CA THR A 76 -2.15 2.77 -6.46
C THR A 76 -1.20 2.03 -5.51
N LYS A 77 -0.24 1.25 -6.01
CA LYS A 77 0.64 0.40 -5.18
C LYS A 77 1.45 1.17 -4.14
N GLY A 78 1.71 2.46 -4.41
CA GLY A 78 2.50 3.36 -3.56
C GLY A 78 1.82 3.74 -2.24
N TYR A 79 0.49 3.62 -2.13
CA TYR A 79 -0.20 3.81 -0.84
C TYR A 79 0.21 2.79 0.22
N HIS A 80 0.80 1.68 -0.21
CA HIS A 80 1.27 0.59 0.63
C HIS A 80 2.81 0.52 0.67
N GLU A 81 3.50 1.56 0.23
CA GLU A 81 4.96 1.65 0.25
C GLU A 81 5.39 2.78 1.20
N THR A 82 6.39 2.51 2.05
CA THR A 82 6.96 3.52 2.94
C THR A 82 8.10 4.25 2.24
N ILE A 83 8.06 5.58 2.21
CA ILE A 83 9.07 6.44 1.58
C ILE A 83 10.29 6.72 2.48
N TYR A 84 10.30 6.23 3.72
CA TYR A 84 11.46 6.31 4.59
C TYR A 84 12.55 5.38 4.05
N GLY A 85 13.34 5.89 3.12
CA GLY A 85 14.64 5.32 2.79
C GLY A 85 15.49 5.29 4.06
N GLU A 86 16.37 4.31 4.17
CA GLU A 86 17.46 4.26 5.16
C GLU A 86 18.32 5.53 5.03
N SER A 87 17.89 6.62 5.63
CA SER A 87 18.63 7.88 5.74
C SER A 87 18.43 8.40 7.14
N LEU A 88 19.01 7.70 8.10
CA LEU A 88 19.47 8.27 9.36
C LEU A 88 20.77 7.58 9.75
N GLY A 89 21.77 7.73 8.88
CA GLY A 89 23.18 7.67 9.26
C GLY A 89 23.60 9.05 9.75
N TRP A 90 23.08 9.48 10.90
CA TRP A 90 23.76 10.51 11.68
C TRP A 90 24.65 9.76 12.68
N GLU A 91 25.89 9.54 12.27
CA GLU A 91 26.96 9.08 13.16
C GLU A 91 27.25 10.22 14.13
N GLN A 92 26.97 9.99 15.42
CA GLN A 92 27.29 10.93 16.49
C GLN A 92 28.81 10.90 16.73
N GLU A 93 29.49 12.00 16.44
CA GLU A 93 30.69 12.41 17.20
C GLU A 93 30.27 13.38 18.32
#